data_AF-A0A3A0B6K6-F1
#
_entry.id   AF-A0A3A0B6K6-F1
#
_cell.length_a   1.000
_cell.length_b   1.000
_cell.length_c   1.000
_cell.angle_alpha   90.00
_cell.angle_beta   90.00
_cell.angle_gamma   90.00
#
_symmetry.space_group_name_H-M   'P 1'
#
loop_
_entity.id
_entity.type
_entity.pdbx_description
1 polymer ?
#
loop_
_entity_poly.entity_id
_entity_poly.type
_entity_poly.pdbx_seq_one_letter_code
_entity_poly.pdbx_strand_id
1 'polypeptide(L)' 'MAYGYTNSKGTTYYLHSKGRMFFFSKEIKEGALDAVPAGYNVVEMKTGMPVLKKAESATAAPAASNTESAG' A
#
# COMPACT_ATOMS: atom_id res chain seq x y z
N MET A 1 -7.01 -4.39 -9.16
CA MET A 1 -7.61 -4.03 -7.87
C MET A 1 -6.60 -3.23 -7.06
N ALA A 2 -6.98 -2.07 -6.53
CA ALA A 2 -6.08 -1.22 -5.74
C ALA A 2 -5.58 -1.93 -4.46
N TYR A 3 -4.33 -1.70 -4.10
CA TYR A 3 -3.71 -2.18 -2.87
C TYR A 3 -4.39 -1.54 -1.66
N GLY A 4 -5.10 -2.34 -0.88
CA GLY A 4 -5.75 -1.92 0.36
C GLY A 4 -4.91 -2.25 1.59
N TYR A 5 -4.76 -1.29 2.49
CA TYR A 5 -4.13 -1.43 3.79
C TYR A 5 -5.09 -0.99 4.90
N THR A 6 -5.43 -1.89 5.80
CA THR A 6 -6.23 -1.58 6.98
C THR A 6 -5.31 -1.21 8.13
N ASN A 7 -5.45 0.02 8.64
CA ASN A 7 -4.66 0.49 9.77
C ASN A 7 -5.10 -0.19 11.09
N SER A 8 -4.32 0.01 12.16
CA SER A 8 -4.65 -0.52 13.49
C SER A 8 -5.97 0.03 14.07
N LYS A 9 -6.56 1.07 13.46
CA LYS A 9 -7.85 1.65 13.83
C LYS A 9 -9.02 1.04 13.04
N GLY A 10 -8.77 0.04 12.19
CA GLY A 10 -9.81 -0.61 11.37
C GLY A 10 -10.25 0.22 10.16
N THR A 11 -9.51 1.27 9.79
CA THR A 11 -9.77 2.07 8.59
C THR A 11 -8.94 1.55 7.43
N THR A 12 -9.61 1.17 6.35
CA THR A 12 -8.96 0.75 5.10
C THR A 12 -8.59 1.96 4.25
N TYR A 13 -7.35 1.96 3.79
CA TYR A 13 -6.82 2.94 2.85
C TYR A 13 -6.25 2.23 1.63
N TYR A 14 -6.42 2.84 0.47
CA TYR A 14 -5.92 2.38 -0.79
C TYR A 14 -4.68 3.17 -1.19
N LEU A 15 -3.71 2.51 -1.79
CA LEU A 15 -2.51 3.16 -2.28
C LEU A 15 -2.79 3.90 -3.59
N HIS A 16 -2.37 5.15 -3.66
CA HIS A 16 -2.44 6.02 -4.83
C HIS A 16 -1.07 6.61 -5.15
N SER A 17 -0.89 6.95 -6.42
CA SER A 17 0.25 7.70 -6.94
C SER A 17 -0.21 8.97 -7.63
N LYS A 18 0.50 10.07 -7.38
CA LYS A 18 0.32 11.34 -8.08
C LYS A 18 1.69 11.82 -8.54
N GLY A 19 2.04 11.45 -9.77
CA GLY A 19 3.36 11.71 -10.35
C GLY A 19 4.45 10.93 -9.61
N ARG A 20 5.21 11.62 -8.75
CA ARG A 20 6.31 11.03 -7.95
C ARG A 20 5.96 10.81 -6.47
N MET A 21 4.76 11.21 -6.06
CA MET A 21 4.31 11.08 -4.67
C MET A 21 3.37 9.89 -4.54
N PHE A 22 3.63 9.04 -3.54
CA PHE A 22 2.73 7.95 -3.16
C PHE A 22 2.00 8.31 -1.87
N PHE A 23 0.69 8.07 -1.84
CA PHE A 23 -0.15 8.40 -0.69
C PHE A 23 -1.29 7.41 -0.54
N PHE A 24 -1.80 7.30 0.67
CA PHE A 24 -2.92 6.43 0.98
C PHE A 24 -4.22 7.25 1.09
N SER A 25 -5.30 6.77 0.50
CA SER A 25 -6.62 7.42 0.50
C SER A 25 -7.74 6.42 0.81
N LYS A 26 -8.81 6.87 1.46
CA LYS A 26 -9.93 5.98 1.84
C LYS A 26 -10.80 5.55 0.66
N GLU A 27 -10.63 6.19 -0.49
CA GLU A 27 -11.40 5.96 -1.71
C GLU A 27 -10.46 5.59 -2.85
N ILE A 28 -10.88 4.67 -3.70
CA ILE A 28 -10.16 4.31 -4.92
C ILE A 28 -10.50 5.33 -6.00
N LYS A 29 -9.55 6.20 -6.32
CA LYS A 29 -9.60 7.20 -7.41
C LYS A 29 -8.59 6.89 -8.52
N GLU A 30 -8.50 7.75 -9.53
CA GLU A 30 -7.44 7.67 -10.54
C GLU A 30 -6.05 7.73 -9.89
N GLY A 31 -5.14 6.91 -10.41
CA GLY A 31 -3.80 6.73 -9.84
C GLY A 31 -3.73 5.71 -8.71
N ALA A 32 -4.79 4.94 -8.45
CA ALA A 32 -4.72 3.77 -7.56
C ALA A 32 -3.64 2.79 -8.05
N LEU A 33 -2.84 2.28 -7.14
CA LEU A 33 -1.85 1.26 -7.43
C LEU A 33 -2.33 -0.08 -6.90
N ASP A 34 -2.16 -1.13 -7.68
CA ASP A 34 -2.49 -2.49 -7.28
C ASP A 34 -1.48 -3.12 -6.32
N ALA A 35 -0.27 -2.54 -6.24
CA ALA A 35 0.81 -3.02 -5.38
C ALA A 35 1.71 -1.88 -4.89
N VAL A 36 2.41 -2.15 -3.79
CA VAL A 36 3.46 -1.27 -3.26
C VAL A 36 4.68 -1.32 -4.19
N PRO A 37 5.22 -0.17 -4.63
CA PRO A 37 6.38 -0.14 -5.52
C PRO A 37 7.62 -0.76 -4.84
N ALA A 38 8.45 -1.42 -5.64
CA ALA A 38 9.67 -2.06 -5.17
C ALA A 38 10.61 -1.06 -4.46
N GLY A 39 11.19 -1.48 -3.34
CA GLY A 39 12.04 -0.62 -2.50
C GLY A 39 11.28 0.32 -1.57
N TYR A 40 9.95 0.16 -1.46
CA TYR A 40 9.13 0.85 -0.48
C TYR A 40 8.39 -0.17 0.40
N ASN A 41 8.20 0.18 1.67
CA ASN A 41 7.36 -0.56 2.61
C ASN A 41 6.26 0.35 3.15
N VAL A 42 5.09 -0.23 3.42
CA VAL A 42 3.99 0.46 4.11
C VAL A 42 4.32 0.51 5.59
N VAL A 43 4.31 1.71 6.15
CA VAL A 43 4.48 1.93 7.58
C VAL A 43 3.32 2.79 8.10
N GLU A 44 2.77 2.40 9.25
CA GLU A 44 1.74 3.17 9.93
C GLU A 44 2.40 4.18 10.87
N MET A 45 2.05 5.46 10.74
CA MET A 45 2.46 6.49 11.71
C MET A 45 1.69 6.35 13.02
N LYS A 46 2.19 6.93 14.11
CA LYS A 46 1.48 6.99 15.41
C LYS A 46 0.07 7.60 15.33
N THR A 47 -0.20 8.43 14.32
CA THR A 47 -1.52 9.00 14.05
C THR A 47 -2.52 7.98 13.48
N GLY A 48 -2.05 6.80 13.05
CA GLY A 48 -2.81 5.79 12.33
C GLY A 48 -2.83 6.00 10.81
N MET A 49 -1.98 6.88 10.27
CA MET A 49 -1.93 7.15 8.83
C MET A 49 -0.87 6.25 8.17
N PRO A 50 -1.26 5.39 7.20
CA PRO A 50 -0.32 4.59 6.45
C PRO A 50 0.44 5.46 5.43
N VAL A 51 1.75 5.26 5.35
CA VAL A 51 2.64 5.93 4.40
C VAL A 51 3.65 4.95 3.82
N LEU A 52 4.23 5.28 2.67
CA LEU A 52 5.36 4.53 2.12
C LEU A 52 6.67 5.08 2.67
N LYS A 53 7.51 4.18 3.20
CA LYS A 53 8.88 4.47 3.59
C LYS A 53 9.83 3.71 2.68
N LYS A 54 10.91 4.36 2.25
CA LYS A 54 11.95 3.71 1.46
C LYS A 54 12.57 2.60 2.31
N ALA A 55 12.44 1.36 1.86
CA ALA A 55 13.06 0.21 2.51
C ALA A 55 14.50 0.11 1.98
N GLU A 56 15.49 0.23 2.86
CA GLU A 56 16.91 0.11 2.50
C GLU A 56 17.32 -1.29 2.03
N SER A 57 16.43 -2.28 2.08
CA SER A 57 16.69 -3.65 1.63
C SER A 57 15.81 -3.99 0.44
N ALA A 58 16.25 -3.60 -0.75
CA ALA A 58 15.71 -4.10 -2.01
C ALA A 58 16.73 -5.05 -2.65
N THR A 59 16.83 -6.27 -2.09
CA THR A 59 17.25 -7.43 -2.89
C THR A 59 16.07 -8.37 -3.02
N ALA A 60 15.65 -8.56 -4.27
CA ALA A 60 14.83 -9.62 -4.83
C ALA A 60 13.75 -10.29 -3.95
N ALA A 61 12.48 -10.02 -4.25
CA ALA A 61 11.52 -11.08 -4.61
C ALA A 61 10.22 -10.47 -5.19
N PRO A 62 9.69 -11.05 -6.29
CA PRO A 62 8.45 -10.62 -6.91
C PRO A 62 7.23 -11.25 -6.22
N ALA A 63 6.10 -10.54 -6.27
CA ALA A 63 4.73 -11.04 -6.24
C ALA A 63 4.36 -12.16 -5.25
N ALA A 64 3.72 -11.78 -4.13
CA ALA A 64 2.78 -12.63 -3.41
C ALA A 64 1.43 -11.89 -3.40
N SER A 65 0.47 -12.27 -4.26
CA SER A 65 -0.53 -13.31 -3.97
C SER A 65 -1.44 -12.95 -2.79
N ASN A 66 -2.51 -12.21 -3.08
CA ASN A 66 -3.78 -12.33 -2.37
C ASN A 66 -4.85 -12.80 -3.36
N THR A 67 -4.68 -14.02 -3.86
CA THR A 67 -5.79 -14.88 -4.24
C THR A 67 -5.75 -16.03 -3.26
N GLU A 68 -6.61 -15.98 -2.24
CA GLU A 68 -7.23 -17.18 -1.66
C GLU A 68 -8.39 -16.79 -0.72
N SER A 69 -9.39 -17.68 -0.66
CA SER A 69 -10.57 -17.73 0.21
C SER A 69 -11.86 -17.21 -0.44
N ALA A 70 -12.87 -18.02 -0.78
CA ALA A 70 -13.11 -19.44 -0.52
C ALA A 70 -14.25 -19.97 -1.43
N GLY A 71 -14.26 -21.27 -1.68
CA GLY A 71 -15.48 -22.05 -2.01
C GLY A 71 -15.54 -22.63 -3.41
#